data_AF-A0A938CZT5-F1
#
_entry.id   AF-A0A938CZT5-F1
#
_cell.length_a   1.000
_cell.length_b   1.000
_cell.length_c   1.000
_cell.angle_alpha   90.00
_cell.angle_beta   90.00
_cell.angle_gamma   90.00
#
_symmetry.space_group_name_H-M   'P 1'
#
loop_
_entity.id
_entity.type
_entity.pdbx_description
1 polymer ?
#
loop_
_entity_poly.entity_id
_entity_poly.type
_entity_poly.pdbx_seq_one_letter_code
_entity_poly.pdbx_strand_id
1 'polypeptide(L)'
;AALVGGELALDAAAARAAYARLGATFAMSPEEVAAGVFEIATANMVHGIRQVTTTRGRDPQAYTLVAFGGAGGLFATDVADFLGMRRVMVPPDPGNLSAWGLHVSDVKRDYIQTAVRRQSIADAAEIEAVWAALEARGAREIAVEGIAGTDIVLTRSADMRYVGEGHEVPVHIPEGMRGELALAFAWKDFHRVHDETFGFQYEGAQDVELVNMRVQAVGRIHRPQPREAVRAGVASVARTRRAVYWRADGRVDCPVHDRTTLPTGVALAGPAIVEEYGSTTVVPAGWCATPDRYGNLVLETQR
;
A
#
# COMPACT_ATOMS: atom_id res chain seq x y z
N ALA A 1 -24.74 9.36 -18.46
CA ALA A 1 -23.48 9.17 -17.69
C ALA A 1 -22.74 8.01 -18.34
N ALA A 2 -21.40 7.97 -18.30
CA ALA A 2 -20.64 6.89 -18.90
C ALA A 2 -19.37 6.59 -18.09
N LEU A 3 -18.87 5.35 -18.19
CA LEU A 3 -17.57 4.89 -17.68
C LEU A 3 -16.65 4.53 -18.84
N VAL A 4 -15.39 4.23 -18.54
CA VAL A 4 -14.42 3.67 -19.51
C VAL A 4 -14.25 4.61 -20.70
N GLY A 5 -14.00 5.89 -20.42
CA GLY A 5 -13.85 6.92 -21.46
C GLY A 5 -15.11 7.21 -22.30
N GLY A 6 -16.29 6.67 -21.92
CA GLY A 6 -17.52 6.87 -22.67
C GLY A 6 -18.10 5.58 -23.28
N GLU A 7 -17.35 4.49 -23.27
CA GLU A 7 -17.74 3.23 -23.92
C GLU A 7 -18.87 2.49 -23.20
N LEU A 8 -19.00 2.68 -21.88
CA LEU A 8 -20.06 2.05 -21.10
C LEU A 8 -21.09 3.09 -20.66
N ALA A 9 -22.25 3.09 -21.31
CA ALA A 9 -23.38 3.93 -20.91
C ALA A 9 -23.98 3.45 -19.59
N LEU A 10 -24.13 4.37 -18.64
CA LEU A 10 -24.77 4.11 -17.35
C LEU A 10 -26.23 4.57 -17.36
N ASP A 11 -27.12 3.70 -16.88
CA ASP A 11 -28.53 4.03 -16.64
C ASP A 11 -28.71 4.69 -15.27
N ALA A 12 -28.57 6.01 -15.24
CA ALA A 12 -28.78 6.81 -14.05
C ALA A 12 -30.25 6.82 -13.57
N ALA A 13 -31.22 6.54 -14.45
CA ALA A 13 -32.63 6.47 -14.06
C ALA A 13 -32.92 5.19 -13.29
N ALA A 14 -32.38 4.05 -13.74
CA ALA A 14 -32.45 2.78 -13.03
C ALA A 14 -31.82 2.87 -11.63
N ALA A 15 -30.65 3.49 -11.51
CA ALA A 15 -29.99 3.72 -10.22
C ALA A 15 -30.87 4.58 -9.28
N ARG A 16 -31.42 5.69 -9.77
CA ARG A 16 -32.33 6.54 -8.97
C ARG A 16 -33.58 5.78 -8.53
N ALA A 17 -34.18 4.98 -9.41
CA ALA A 17 -35.35 4.17 -9.06
C ALA A 17 -35.02 3.13 -7.97
N ALA A 18 -33.83 2.52 -8.00
CA ALA A 18 -33.40 1.61 -6.96
C ALA A 18 -33.24 2.31 -5.60
N TYR A 19 -32.55 3.45 -5.56
CA TYR A 19 -32.41 4.25 -4.34
C TYR A 19 -33.75 4.81 -3.84
N ALA A 20 -34.67 5.17 -4.74
CA ALA A 20 -36.02 5.61 -4.37
C ALA A 20 -36.81 4.52 -3.63
N ARG A 21 -36.74 3.27 -4.11
CA ARG A 21 -37.39 2.14 -3.43
C ARG A 21 -36.83 1.91 -2.03
N LEU A 22 -35.51 2.02 -1.86
CA LEU A 22 -34.88 1.90 -0.55
C LEU A 22 -35.25 3.08 0.36
N GLY A 23 -35.28 4.30 -0.18
CA GLY A 23 -35.62 5.52 0.55
C GLY A 23 -37.04 5.56 1.09
N ALA A 24 -37.98 4.89 0.42
CA ALA A 24 -39.36 4.77 0.89
C ALA A 24 -39.46 4.16 2.30
N THR A 25 -38.55 3.23 2.66
CA THR A 25 -38.50 2.63 4.00
C THR A 25 -38.04 3.60 5.09
N PHE A 26 -37.24 4.60 4.73
CA PHE A 26 -36.60 5.53 5.66
C PHE A 26 -37.14 6.97 5.59
N ALA A 27 -38.16 7.20 4.75
CA ALA A 27 -38.67 8.54 4.42
C ALA A 27 -37.55 9.49 3.92
N MET A 28 -36.63 8.95 3.11
CA MET A 28 -35.51 9.69 2.53
C MET A 28 -35.63 9.76 1.01
N SER A 29 -35.15 10.86 0.42
CA SER A 29 -34.99 10.99 -1.03
C SER A 29 -33.91 10.02 -1.56
N PRO A 30 -33.93 9.69 -2.87
CA PRO A 30 -32.92 8.80 -3.46
C PRO A 30 -31.48 9.30 -3.23
N GLU A 31 -31.26 10.61 -3.30
CA GLU A 31 -29.97 11.26 -3.07
C GLU A 31 -29.50 11.15 -1.62
N GLU A 32 -30.40 11.32 -0.64
CA GLU A 32 -30.06 11.15 0.79
C GLU A 32 -29.68 9.71 1.12
N VAL A 33 -30.39 8.74 0.53
CA VAL A 33 -30.04 7.32 0.69
C VAL A 33 -28.67 7.02 0.07
N ALA A 34 -28.43 7.51 -1.15
CA ALA A 34 -27.14 7.34 -1.81
C ALA A 34 -26.00 7.96 -0.99
N ALA A 35 -26.18 9.17 -0.46
CA ALA A 35 -25.22 9.80 0.44
C ALA A 35 -24.96 8.97 1.70
N GLY A 36 -26.00 8.40 2.32
CA GLY A 36 -25.85 7.49 3.45
C GLY A 36 -25.07 6.22 3.12
N VAL A 37 -25.26 5.64 1.93
CA VAL A 37 -24.46 4.50 1.45
C VAL A 37 -22.98 4.90 1.30
N PHE A 38 -22.70 6.09 0.77
CA PHE A 38 -21.35 6.63 0.68
C PHE A 38 -20.71 6.84 2.05
N GLU A 39 -21.46 7.39 3.01
CA GLU A 39 -20.99 7.59 4.40
C GLU A 39 -20.63 6.25 5.07
N ILE A 40 -21.47 5.21 4.93
CA ILE A 40 -21.20 3.88 5.49
C ILE A 40 -19.97 3.25 4.83
N ALA A 41 -19.85 3.34 3.50
CA ALA A 41 -18.67 2.83 2.79
C ALA A 41 -17.39 3.53 3.25
N THR A 42 -17.43 4.86 3.41
CA THR A 42 -16.32 5.66 3.93
C THR A 42 -15.94 5.23 5.35
N ALA A 43 -16.93 5.06 6.24
CA ALA A 43 -16.68 4.62 7.61
C ALA A 43 -15.99 3.24 7.68
N ASN A 44 -16.37 2.31 6.80
CA ASN A 44 -15.72 1.00 6.69
C ASN A 44 -14.26 1.12 6.22
N MET A 45 -13.97 1.97 5.23
CA MET A 45 -12.60 2.22 4.75
C MET A 45 -11.72 2.82 5.86
N VAL A 46 -12.24 3.83 6.57
CA VAL A 46 -11.59 4.44 7.73
C VAL A 46 -11.27 3.38 8.78
N HIS A 47 -12.22 2.50 9.11
CA HIS A 47 -12.01 1.45 10.10
C HIS A 47 -10.81 0.55 9.70
N GLY A 48 -10.75 0.13 8.43
CA GLY A 48 -9.63 -0.64 7.90
C GLY A 48 -8.29 0.09 8.03
N ILE A 49 -8.24 1.39 7.73
CA ILE A 49 -7.02 2.19 7.87
C ILE A 49 -6.59 2.31 9.34
N ARG A 50 -7.53 2.49 10.28
CA ARG A 50 -7.23 2.58 11.72
C ARG A 50 -6.58 1.32 12.28
N GLN A 51 -6.97 0.13 11.78
CA GLN A 51 -6.37 -1.14 12.20
C GLN A 51 -4.87 -1.24 11.91
N VAL A 52 -4.39 -0.59 10.84
CA VAL A 52 -2.97 -0.62 10.44
C VAL A 52 -2.19 0.64 10.84
N THR A 53 -2.90 1.66 11.36
CA THR A 53 -2.34 2.94 11.81
C THR A 53 -2.50 3.14 13.32
N THR A 54 -3.62 3.72 13.78
CA THR A 54 -3.87 4.08 15.17
C THR A 54 -3.75 2.90 16.12
N THR A 55 -4.28 1.72 15.75
CA THR A 55 -4.17 0.50 16.59
C THR A 55 -2.73 0.01 16.73
N ARG A 56 -1.83 0.43 15.82
CA ARG A 56 -0.37 0.18 15.89
C ARG A 56 0.41 1.37 16.44
N GLY A 57 -0.26 2.32 17.10
CA GLY A 57 0.37 3.51 17.70
C GLY A 57 0.85 4.57 16.69
N ARG A 58 0.36 4.54 15.44
CA ARG A 58 0.74 5.50 14.39
C ARG A 58 -0.35 6.55 14.22
N ASP A 59 0.05 7.81 14.17
CA ASP A 59 -0.85 8.94 13.89
C ASP A 59 -1.09 9.10 12.37
N PRO A 60 -2.32 8.88 11.86
CA PRO A 60 -2.64 9.04 10.44
C PRO A 60 -2.33 10.43 9.89
N GLN A 61 -2.40 11.48 10.72
CA GLN A 61 -2.21 12.88 10.27
C GLN A 61 -0.78 13.15 9.77
N ALA A 62 0.18 12.34 10.19
CA ALA A 62 1.57 12.42 9.76
C ALA A 62 1.82 11.85 8.36
N TYR A 63 0.80 11.26 7.71
CA TYR A 63 0.93 10.56 6.43
C TYR A 63 0.19 11.27 5.29
N THR A 64 0.57 10.92 4.06
CA THR A 64 -0.21 11.20 2.85
C THR A 64 -1.05 9.98 2.50
N LEU A 65 -2.34 10.18 2.23
CA LEU A 65 -3.21 9.10 1.77
C LEU A 65 -2.98 8.89 0.26
N VAL A 66 -2.51 7.71 -0.14
CA VAL A 66 -2.42 7.35 -1.56
C VAL A 66 -3.73 6.69 -1.98
N ALA A 67 -4.52 7.37 -2.80
CA ALA A 67 -5.82 6.91 -3.25
C ALA A 67 -5.73 6.30 -4.65
N PHE A 68 -5.86 4.98 -4.73
CA PHE A 68 -5.79 4.21 -5.97
C PHE A 68 -6.96 3.23 -6.09
N GLY A 69 -7.00 2.49 -7.20
CA GLY A 69 -8.18 1.76 -7.65
C GLY A 69 -9.17 2.69 -8.34
N GLY A 70 -10.09 2.12 -9.13
CA GLY A 70 -11.01 2.94 -9.94
C GLY A 70 -11.99 3.79 -9.13
N ALA A 71 -12.25 3.41 -7.87
CA ALA A 71 -13.09 4.16 -6.94
C ALA A 71 -12.29 4.93 -5.88
N GLY A 72 -10.95 4.82 -5.83
CA GLY A 72 -10.15 5.42 -4.75
C GLY A 72 -10.34 6.93 -4.65
N GLY A 73 -10.24 7.63 -5.78
CA GLY A 73 -10.41 9.09 -5.86
C GLY A 73 -11.81 9.58 -5.50
N LEU A 74 -12.82 8.71 -5.48
CA LEU A 74 -14.19 9.05 -5.13
C LEU A 74 -14.38 9.21 -3.62
N PHE A 75 -13.67 8.43 -2.82
CA PHE A 75 -13.78 8.42 -1.35
C PHE A 75 -12.64 9.16 -0.65
N ALA A 76 -11.58 9.52 -1.39
CA ALA A 76 -10.29 9.87 -0.80
C ALA A 76 -10.35 11.04 0.17
N THR A 77 -11.06 12.12 -0.20
CA THR A 77 -11.15 13.32 0.65
C THR A 77 -12.03 13.10 1.88
N ASP A 78 -13.09 12.29 1.78
CA ASP A 78 -13.96 11.99 2.91
C ASP A 78 -13.24 11.08 3.93
N VAL A 79 -12.47 10.10 3.43
CA VAL A 79 -11.59 9.27 4.25
C VAL A 79 -10.51 10.12 4.92
N ALA A 80 -9.88 11.03 4.17
CA ALA A 80 -8.85 11.91 4.68
C ALA A 80 -9.39 12.85 5.77
N ASP A 81 -10.53 13.52 5.52
CA ASP A 81 -11.20 14.39 6.49
C ASP A 81 -11.52 13.63 7.79
N PHE A 82 -12.03 12.41 7.71
CA PHE A 82 -12.35 11.61 8.90
C PHE A 82 -11.11 11.20 9.70
N LEU A 83 -9.98 10.96 9.02
CA LEU A 83 -8.71 10.60 9.65
C LEU A 83 -7.86 11.81 10.07
N GLY A 84 -8.33 13.04 9.81
CA GLY A 84 -7.58 14.26 10.05
C GLY A 84 -6.37 14.45 9.12
N MET A 85 -6.35 13.73 7.99
CA MET A 85 -5.28 13.81 7.01
C MET A 85 -5.48 15.03 6.11
N ARG A 86 -4.41 15.81 5.90
CA ARG A 86 -4.47 17.06 5.13
C ARG A 86 -4.02 16.92 3.67
N ARG A 87 -3.54 15.73 3.29
CA ARG A 87 -2.93 15.47 1.98
C ARG A 87 -3.31 14.11 1.43
N VAL A 88 -3.78 14.11 0.20
CA VAL A 88 -4.08 12.92 -0.61
C VAL A 88 -3.26 12.99 -1.89
N MET A 89 -2.73 11.86 -2.34
CA MET A 89 -2.13 11.69 -3.65
C MET A 89 -2.95 10.68 -4.46
N VAL A 90 -3.46 11.08 -5.62
CA VAL A 90 -4.04 10.18 -6.61
C VAL A 90 -3.02 9.99 -7.74
N PRO A 91 -2.39 8.81 -7.89
CA PRO A 91 -1.40 8.59 -8.94
C PRO A 91 -2.05 8.58 -10.34
N PRO A 92 -1.26 8.72 -11.43
CA PRO A 92 -1.74 8.47 -12.78
C PRO A 92 -2.34 7.07 -12.91
N ASP A 93 -3.39 6.93 -13.72
CA ASP A 93 -4.05 5.65 -13.96
C ASP A 93 -4.34 4.88 -12.66
N PRO A 94 -4.99 5.51 -11.66
CA PRO A 94 -5.11 4.94 -10.32
C PRO A 94 -5.85 3.59 -10.35
N GLY A 95 -6.75 3.38 -11.32
CA GLY A 95 -7.40 2.09 -11.56
C GLY A 95 -6.44 0.93 -11.88
N ASN A 96 -5.25 1.23 -12.40
CA ASN A 96 -4.25 0.25 -12.83
C ASN A 96 -3.02 0.18 -11.92
N LEU A 97 -3.01 0.89 -10.78
CA LEU A 97 -1.83 0.95 -9.92
C LEU A 97 -1.35 -0.43 -9.45
N SER A 98 -2.27 -1.38 -9.23
CA SER A 98 -1.91 -2.77 -8.88
C SER A 98 -1.15 -3.48 -10.00
N ALA A 99 -1.51 -3.24 -11.27
CA ALA A 99 -0.80 -3.80 -12.41
C ALA A 99 0.60 -3.17 -12.56
N TRP A 100 0.71 -1.86 -12.30
CA TRP A 100 2.01 -1.20 -12.22
C TRP A 100 2.87 -1.78 -11.08
N GLY A 101 2.28 -2.02 -9.91
CA GLY A 101 2.93 -2.68 -8.78
C GLY A 101 3.52 -4.04 -9.15
N LEU A 102 2.76 -4.85 -9.90
CA LEU A 102 3.26 -6.14 -10.42
C LEU A 102 4.46 -5.95 -11.36
N HIS A 103 4.46 -4.92 -12.22
CA HIS A 103 5.55 -4.64 -13.15
C HIS A 103 6.83 -4.12 -12.50
N VAL A 104 6.76 -3.53 -11.30
CA VAL A 104 7.93 -2.96 -10.60
C VAL A 104 8.39 -3.78 -9.40
N SER A 105 7.74 -4.92 -9.14
CA SER A 105 8.06 -5.81 -8.02
C SER A 105 9.15 -6.81 -8.40
N ASP A 106 10.17 -6.92 -7.55
CA ASP A 106 11.18 -7.97 -7.70
C ASP A 106 10.57 -9.35 -7.54
N VAL A 107 11.16 -10.36 -8.21
CA VAL A 107 10.77 -11.74 -7.99
C VAL A 107 11.34 -12.17 -6.65
N LYS A 108 10.48 -12.53 -5.70
CA LYS A 108 10.87 -12.95 -4.36
C LYS A 108 10.36 -14.35 -4.07
N ARG A 109 11.25 -15.21 -3.54
CA ARG A 109 10.92 -16.53 -3.00
C ARG A 109 11.51 -16.66 -1.60
N ASP A 110 10.68 -17.03 -0.63
CA ASP A 110 11.10 -17.31 0.74
C ASP A 110 11.16 -18.83 0.95
N TYR A 111 12.31 -19.33 1.43
CA TYR A 111 12.53 -20.73 1.75
C TYR A 111 12.72 -20.89 3.24
N ILE A 112 12.11 -21.94 3.80
CA ILE A 112 12.16 -22.26 5.23
C ILE A 112 12.45 -23.75 5.37
N GLN A 113 13.37 -24.10 6.25
CA GLN A 113 13.59 -25.46 6.69
C GLN A 113 13.68 -25.50 8.21
N THR A 114 12.79 -26.26 8.84
CA THR A 114 12.83 -26.51 10.29
C THR A 114 14.00 -27.43 10.62
N ALA A 115 14.81 -27.03 11.60
CA ALA A 115 15.95 -27.77 12.09
C ALA A 115 16.27 -27.32 13.51
N VAL A 116 15.68 -28.01 14.49
CA VAL A 116 15.83 -27.62 15.89
C VAL A 116 17.23 -27.96 16.39
N ARG A 117 18.03 -26.95 16.72
CA ARG A 117 19.40 -27.11 17.25
C ARG A 117 19.61 -26.17 18.42
N ARG A 118 20.18 -26.71 19.50
CA ARG A 118 20.61 -25.94 20.67
C ARG A 118 22.02 -25.41 20.45
N GLN A 119 22.24 -24.14 20.74
CA GLN A 119 23.53 -23.47 20.60
C GLN A 119 24.66 -24.27 21.27
N SER A 120 24.42 -24.84 22.45
CA SER A 120 25.42 -25.62 23.20
C SER A 120 25.96 -26.87 22.49
N ILE A 121 25.19 -27.45 21.56
CA ILE A 121 25.53 -28.72 20.88
C ILE A 121 25.36 -28.64 19.36
N ALA A 122 25.17 -27.45 18.81
CA ALA A 122 24.91 -27.25 17.40
C ALA A 122 26.16 -27.56 16.57
N ASP A 123 25.98 -28.35 15.50
CA ASP A 123 27.01 -28.55 14.48
C ASP A 123 26.93 -27.41 13.47
N ALA A 124 27.98 -26.58 13.42
CA ALA A 124 28.07 -25.46 12.51
C ALA A 124 28.11 -25.87 11.04
N ALA A 125 28.74 -27.01 10.73
CA ALA A 125 28.81 -27.53 9.37
C ALA A 125 27.43 -28.01 8.90
N GLU A 126 26.65 -28.63 9.79
CA GLU A 126 25.28 -29.05 9.51
C GLU A 126 24.38 -27.84 9.15
N ILE A 127 24.39 -26.80 9.99
CA ILE A 127 23.57 -25.60 9.81
C ILE A 127 23.99 -24.84 8.54
N GLU A 128 25.29 -24.67 8.31
CA GLU A 128 25.79 -24.03 7.09
C GLU A 128 25.38 -24.81 5.83
N ALA A 129 25.43 -26.15 5.87
CA ALA A 129 25.03 -26.97 4.74
C ALA A 129 23.55 -26.77 4.40
N VAL A 130 22.67 -26.60 5.39
CA VAL A 130 21.26 -26.32 5.15
C VAL A 130 21.06 -24.93 4.55
N TRP A 131 21.68 -23.88 5.10
CA TRP A 131 21.61 -22.54 4.48
C TRP A 131 22.14 -22.55 3.04
N ALA A 132 23.27 -23.20 2.78
CA ALA A 132 23.84 -23.31 1.45
C ALA A 132 22.90 -24.06 0.48
N ALA A 133 22.22 -25.11 0.95
CA ALA A 133 21.23 -25.84 0.15
C ALA A 133 20.01 -24.96 -0.19
N LEU A 134 19.52 -24.17 0.76
CA LEU A 134 18.42 -23.22 0.55
C LEU A 134 18.83 -22.08 -0.40
N GLU A 135 20.04 -21.53 -0.25
CA GLU A 135 20.62 -20.52 -1.15
C GLU A 135 20.75 -21.06 -2.57
N ALA A 136 21.33 -22.25 -2.74
CA ALA A 136 21.49 -22.87 -4.03
C ALA A 136 20.12 -23.16 -4.68
N ARG A 137 19.12 -23.57 -3.90
CA ARG A 137 17.74 -23.73 -4.38
C ARG A 137 17.15 -22.40 -4.84
N GLY A 138 17.25 -21.36 -4.02
CA GLY A 138 16.74 -20.03 -4.33
C GLY A 138 17.38 -19.43 -5.58
N ALA A 139 18.71 -19.49 -5.69
CA ALA A 139 19.42 -19.00 -6.86
C ALA A 139 18.97 -19.71 -8.15
N ARG A 140 18.85 -21.05 -8.12
CA ARG A 140 18.39 -21.83 -9.28
C ARG A 140 16.96 -21.47 -9.67
N GLU A 141 16.05 -21.41 -8.71
CA GLU A 141 14.64 -21.15 -8.99
C GLU A 141 14.38 -19.71 -9.48
N ILE A 142 15.12 -18.72 -8.95
CA ILE A 142 15.06 -17.34 -9.47
C ILE A 142 15.69 -17.24 -10.87
N ALA A 143 16.79 -17.95 -11.14
CA ALA A 143 17.43 -17.91 -12.46
C ALA A 143 16.53 -18.46 -13.59
N VAL A 144 15.62 -19.39 -13.30
CA VAL A 144 14.62 -19.91 -14.26
C VAL A 144 13.68 -18.80 -14.78
N GLU A 145 13.51 -17.72 -14.02
CA GLU A 145 12.71 -16.55 -14.42
C GLU A 145 13.47 -15.61 -15.39
N GLY A 146 14.67 -16.00 -15.83
CA GLY A 146 15.49 -15.22 -16.76
C GLY A 146 16.34 -14.12 -16.12
N ILE A 147 16.47 -14.13 -14.79
CA ILE A 147 17.23 -13.13 -14.02
C ILE A 147 18.71 -13.52 -13.97
N ALA A 148 19.59 -12.57 -14.30
CA ALA A 148 21.04 -12.78 -14.26
C ALA A 148 21.52 -13.00 -12.81
N GLY A 149 22.51 -13.86 -12.61
CA GLY A 149 23.02 -14.17 -11.26
C GLY A 149 23.52 -12.95 -10.48
N THR A 150 24.01 -11.90 -11.17
CA THR A 150 24.42 -10.62 -10.56
C THR A 150 23.28 -9.82 -9.98
N ASP A 151 22.04 -10.10 -10.40
CA ASP A 151 20.83 -9.44 -9.95
C ASP A 151 20.06 -10.28 -8.91
N ILE A 152 20.61 -11.43 -8.50
CA ILE A 152 20.04 -12.29 -7.46
C ILE A 152 20.68 -11.94 -6.11
N VAL A 153 19.86 -11.53 -5.16
CA VAL A 153 20.26 -11.28 -3.78
C VAL A 153 19.71 -12.39 -2.89
N LEU A 154 20.58 -13.00 -2.09
CA LEU A 154 20.24 -14.04 -1.14
C LEU A 154 20.48 -13.54 0.27
N THR A 155 19.46 -13.55 1.12
CA THR A 155 19.55 -13.13 2.52
C THR A 155 19.21 -14.28 3.44
N ARG A 156 20.08 -14.57 4.40
CA ARG A 156 19.89 -15.62 5.41
C ARG A 156 19.21 -15.06 6.65
N SER A 157 18.37 -15.86 7.27
CA SER A 157 17.89 -15.62 8.64
C SER A 157 17.63 -16.94 9.37
N ALA A 158 17.46 -16.86 10.68
CA ALA A 158 17.03 -17.98 11.51
C ALA A 158 15.93 -17.53 12.48
N ASP A 159 14.96 -18.39 12.72
CA ASP A 159 14.01 -18.23 13.82
C ASP A 159 14.61 -18.86 15.07
N MET A 160 14.74 -18.07 16.12
CA MET A 160 15.47 -18.45 17.32
C MET A 160 14.68 -18.10 18.57
N ARG A 161 14.87 -18.85 19.65
CA ARG A 161 14.22 -18.65 20.95
C ARG A 161 15.10 -19.18 22.07
N TYR A 162 14.84 -18.81 23.33
CA TYR A 162 15.47 -19.55 24.42
C TYR A 162 14.83 -20.94 24.57
N VAL A 163 15.60 -21.92 25.05
CA VAL A 163 15.08 -23.27 25.33
C VAL A 163 13.86 -23.18 26.25
N GLY A 164 12.72 -23.74 25.82
CA GLY A 164 11.48 -23.78 26.60
C GLY A 164 10.51 -22.64 26.34
N GLU A 165 10.88 -21.66 25.51
CA GLU A 165 9.96 -20.61 25.07
C GLU A 165 9.01 -21.10 23.96
N GLY A 166 7.84 -20.46 23.87
CA GLY A 166 6.80 -20.78 22.89
C GLY A 166 6.78 -19.91 21.64
N HIS A 167 7.64 -18.89 21.54
CA HIS A 167 7.69 -17.96 20.42
C HIS A 167 9.12 -17.74 19.96
N GLU A 168 9.33 -17.73 18.65
CA GLU A 168 10.60 -17.41 18.04
C GLU A 168 10.70 -15.93 17.62
N VAL A 169 11.92 -15.42 17.55
CA VAL A 169 12.25 -14.14 16.90
C VAL A 169 13.16 -14.37 15.69
N PRO A 170 12.99 -13.61 14.61
CA PRO A 170 13.83 -13.72 13.43
C PRO A 170 15.16 -12.98 13.62
N VAL A 171 16.28 -13.67 13.43
CA VAL A 171 17.64 -13.11 13.43
C VAL A 171 18.16 -13.07 12.00
N HIS A 172 18.45 -11.87 11.50
CA HIS A 172 18.95 -11.66 10.15
C HIS A 172 20.48 -11.73 10.11
N ILE A 173 21.01 -12.57 9.24
CA ILE A 173 22.46 -12.75 9.11
C ILE A 173 23.01 -11.72 8.12
N PRO A 174 24.04 -10.92 8.50
CA PRO A 174 24.66 -9.96 7.62
C PRO A 174 25.19 -10.59 6.33
N GLU A 175 25.12 -9.83 5.25
CA GLU A 175 25.63 -10.25 3.95
C GLU A 175 27.12 -10.62 4.03
N GLY A 176 27.51 -11.69 3.34
CA GLY A 176 28.89 -12.18 3.30
C GLY A 176 29.32 -13.01 4.52
N MET A 177 28.57 -13.03 5.63
CA MET A 177 28.87 -13.94 6.74
C MET A 177 28.51 -15.40 6.37
N ARG A 178 29.42 -16.32 6.68
CA ARG A 178 29.32 -17.75 6.36
C ARG A 178 29.91 -18.61 7.49
N GLY A 179 29.50 -19.88 7.55
CA GLY A 179 30.05 -20.87 8.46
C GLY A 179 29.95 -20.44 9.92
N GLU A 180 30.99 -20.75 10.70
CA GLU A 180 31.04 -20.46 12.14
C GLU A 180 30.81 -18.98 12.47
N LEU A 181 31.29 -18.05 11.63
CA LEU A 181 31.11 -16.62 11.86
C LEU A 181 29.62 -16.22 11.79
N ALA A 182 28.90 -16.74 10.80
CA ALA A 182 27.46 -16.48 10.67
C ALA A 182 26.66 -17.03 11.85
N LEU A 183 27.01 -18.23 12.32
CA LEU A 183 26.37 -18.84 13.48
C LEU A 183 26.69 -18.08 14.77
N ALA A 184 27.96 -17.77 15.01
CA ALA A 184 28.38 -17.00 16.19
C ALA A 184 27.67 -15.65 16.23
N PHE A 185 27.52 -14.98 15.08
CA PHE A 185 26.70 -13.79 14.96
C PHE A 185 25.24 -14.07 15.31
N ALA A 186 24.62 -15.09 14.73
CA ALA A 186 23.22 -15.42 14.97
C ALA A 186 22.91 -15.63 16.46
N TRP A 187 23.73 -16.44 17.14
CA TRP A 187 23.59 -16.71 18.57
C TRP A 187 23.73 -15.44 19.41
N LYS A 188 24.71 -14.59 19.08
CA LYS A 188 24.93 -13.34 19.81
C LYS A 188 23.83 -12.31 19.55
N ASP A 189 23.44 -12.14 18.30
CA ASP A 189 22.47 -11.12 17.88
C ASP A 189 21.04 -11.47 18.30
N PHE A 190 20.72 -12.76 18.43
CA PHE A 190 19.47 -13.23 19.03
C PHE A 190 19.15 -12.52 20.35
N HIS A 191 20.13 -12.40 21.25
CA HIS A 191 19.92 -11.77 22.55
C HIS A 191 19.50 -10.31 22.44
N ARG A 192 20.08 -9.56 21.49
CA ARG A 192 19.68 -8.18 21.19
C ARG A 192 18.27 -8.12 20.62
N VAL A 193 17.97 -8.96 19.62
CA VAL A 193 16.63 -9.01 19.00
C VAL A 193 15.55 -9.39 20.00
N HIS A 194 15.86 -10.33 20.90
CA HIS A 194 14.95 -10.75 21.95
C HIS A 194 14.67 -9.61 22.94
N ASP A 195 15.69 -8.85 23.36
CA ASP A 195 15.53 -7.68 24.24
C ASP A 195 14.72 -6.56 23.55
N GLU A 196 14.96 -6.30 22.27
CA GLU A 196 14.16 -5.34 21.49
C GLU A 196 12.69 -5.75 21.36
N THR A 197 12.42 -7.05 21.27
CA THR A 197 11.07 -7.59 21.04
C THR A 197 10.27 -7.72 22.35
N PHE A 198 10.93 -8.19 23.41
CA PHE A 198 10.26 -8.58 24.67
C PHE A 198 10.72 -7.79 25.90
N GLY A 199 11.79 -6.99 25.81
CA GLY A 199 12.32 -6.15 26.89
C GLY A 199 13.19 -6.88 27.91
N PHE A 200 13.70 -8.07 27.58
CA PHE A 200 14.66 -8.80 28.40
C PHE A 200 15.50 -9.76 27.57
N GLN A 201 16.60 -10.26 28.15
CA GLN A 201 17.43 -11.34 27.58
C GLN A 201 18.15 -12.14 28.68
N TYR A 202 18.59 -13.35 28.36
CA TYR A 202 19.24 -14.31 29.26
C TYR A 202 20.60 -14.79 28.72
N GLU A 203 21.34 -13.92 28.03
CA GLU A 203 22.68 -14.27 27.52
C GLU A 203 23.57 -14.83 28.65
N GLY A 204 24.17 -16.00 28.38
CA GLY A 204 25.01 -16.73 29.34
C GLY A 204 24.25 -17.45 30.46
N ALA A 205 22.95 -17.23 30.62
CA ALA A 205 22.11 -17.90 31.63
C ALA A 205 21.22 -18.99 31.03
N GLN A 206 20.80 -18.86 29.78
CA GLN A 206 19.92 -19.82 29.11
C GLN A 206 20.40 -20.13 27.69
N ASP A 207 20.32 -21.40 27.33
CA ASP A 207 20.69 -21.90 26.01
C ASP A 207 19.66 -21.45 24.95
N VAL A 208 20.14 -21.27 23.72
CA VAL A 208 19.35 -20.76 22.59
C VAL A 208 19.02 -21.91 21.64
N GLU A 209 17.77 -21.98 21.18
CA GLU A 209 17.33 -22.89 20.13
C GLU A 209 17.21 -22.12 18.81
N LEU A 210 17.91 -22.57 17.78
CA LEU A 210 17.50 -22.33 16.40
C LEU A 210 16.37 -23.31 16.10
N VAL A 211 15.26 -22.81 15.54
CA VAL A 211 14.08 -23.60 15.20
C VAL A 211 13.95 -23.74 13.69
N ASN A 212 14.04 -22.63 12.96
CA ASN A 212 13.94 -22.62 11.49
C ASN A 212 15.13 -21.89 10.87
N MET A 213 15.63 -22.43 9.76
CA MET A 213 16.54 -21.74 8.86
C MET A 213 15.77 -21.16 7.68
N ARG A 214 16.10 -19.93 7.31
CA ARG A 214 15.43 -19.19 6.25
C ARG A 214 16.42 -18.64 5.25
N VAL A 215 16.04 -18.68 3.98
CA VAL A 215 16.70 -17.92 2.91
C VAL A 215 15.63 -17.18 2.12
N GLN A 216 15.81 -15.89 1.96
CA GLN A 216 15.05 -15.09 1.02
C GLN A 216 15.89 -14.91 -0.25
N ALA A 217 15.36 -15.36 -1.38
CA ALA A 217 15.96 -15.13 -2.69
C ALA A 217 15.16 -14.04 -3.41
N VAL A 218 15.84 -12.96 -3.80
CA VAL A 218 15.26 -11.82 -4.51
C VAL A 218 15.97 -11.66 -5.84
N GLY A 219 15.28 -11.90 -6.93
CA GLY A 219 15.70 -11.52 -8.26
C GLY A 219 15.26 -10.10 -8.58
N ARG A 220 16.22 -9.18 -8.64
CA ARG A 220 15.95 -7.79 -8.99
C ARG A 220 15.59 -7.69 -10.46
N ILE A 221 14.45 -7.08 -10.75
CA ILE A 221 14.04 -6.82 -12.13
C ILE A 221 14.35 -5.37 -12.50
N HIS A 222 14.46 -5.08 -13.80
CA HIS A 222 14.55 -3.71 -14.26
C HIS A 222 13.29 -2.94 -13.84
N ARG A 223 13.44 -1.92 -13.00
CA ARG A 223 12.34 -1.05 -12.57
C ARG A 223 12.25 0.15 -13.50
N PRO A 224 11.14 0.33 -14.25
CA PRO A 224 10.92 1.53 -15.04
C PRO A 224 10.93 2.76 -14.14
N GLN A 225 11.71 3.77 -14.53
CA GLN A 225 11.73 5.06 -13.84
C GLN A 225 10.47 5.86 -14.21
N PRO A 226 9.77 6.46 -13.23
CA PRO A 226 8.69 7.41 -13.51
C PRO A 226 9.19 8.53 -14.42
N ARG A 227 8.47 8.78 -15.51
CA ARG A 227 8.78 9.87 -16.42
C ARG A 227 8.05 11.14 -15.99
N GLU A 228 8.72 12.27 -16.09
CA GLU A 228 8.04 13.55 -15.92
C GLU A 228 7.06 13.78 -17.08
N ALA A 229 5.88 14.29 -16.75
CA ALA A 229 4.77 14.56 -17.65
C ALA A 229 4.30 16.02 -17.48
N VAL A 230 5.25 16.95 -17.59
CA VAL A 230 5.00 18.38 -17.41
C VAL A 230 4.10 18.90 -18.52
N ARG A 231 2.97 19.49 -18.15
CA ARG A 231 2.03 20.14 -19.06
C ARG A 231 2.02 21.65 -18.82
N ALA A 232 2.32 22.41 -19.86
CA ALA A 232 2.23 23.86 -19.83
C ALA A 232 0.77 24.34 -19.81
N GLY A 233 0.52 25.46 -19.15
CA GLY A 233 -0.79 26.10 -19.07
C GLY A 233 -0.92 26.94 -17.80
N VAL A 234 -1.89 27.85 -17.79
CA VAL A 234 -2.15 28.75 -16.65
C VAL A 234 -3.45 28.42 -15.91
N ALA A 235 -4.34 27.65 -16.53
CA ALA A 235 -5.61 27.20 -15.98
C ALA A 235 -6.10 25.95 -16.72
N SER A 236 -6.92 25.14 -16.05
CA SER A 236 -7.69 24.09 -16.72
C SER A 236 -9.04 24.63 -17.21
N VAL A 237 -9.50 24.15 -18.35
CA VAL A 237 -10.84 24.42 -18.88
C VAL A 237 -11.74 23.23 -18.58
N ALA A 238 -12.89 23.49 -17.98
CA ALA A 238 -13.89 22.44 -17.72
C ALA A 238 -14.45 21.92 -19.05
N ARG A 239 -14.48 20.60 -19.21
CA ARG A 239 -15.05 19.92 -20.38
C ARG A 239 -16.58 20.00 -20.37
N THR A 240 -17.17 19.76 -19.20
CA THR A 240 -18.62 19.81 -18.97
C THR A 240 -18.90 20.29 -17.54
N ARG A 241 -20.17 20.36 -17.17
CA ARG A 241 -20.62 20.62 -15.79
C ARG A 241 -21.63 19.56 -15.38
N ARG A 242 -21.66 19.22 -14.09
CA ARG A 242 -22.53 18.17 -13.54
C ARG A 242 -23.05 18.59 -12.16
N ALA A 243 -24.37 18.54 -11.99
CA ALA A 243 -24.98 18.64 -10.68
C ALA A 243 -24.65 17.38 -9.85
N VAL A 244 -23.93 17.57 -8.75
CA VAL A 244 -23.55 16.53 -7.80
C VAL A 244 -24.18 16.86 -6.44
N TYR A 245 -24.60 15.85 -5.70
CA TYR A 245 -25.30 16.02 -4.43
C TYR A 245 -24.32 15.85 -3.27
N TRP A 246 -24.21 16.86 -2.41
CA TRP A 246 -23.56 16.79 -1.10
C TRP A 246 -24.63 16.93 -0.03
N ARG A 247 -24.53 16.14 1.04
CA ARG A 247 -25.52 16.18 2.11
C ARG A 247 -25.62 17.55 2.78
N ALA A 248 -24.49 18.25 2.92
CA ALA A 248 -24.43 19.57 3.54
C ALA A 248 -24.98 20.69 2.63
N ASP A 249 -24.72 20.61 1.32
CA ASP A 249 -24.94 21.71 0.37
C ASP A 249 -26.09 21.45 -0.62
N GLY A 250 -26.68 20.26 -0.59
CA GLY A 250 -27.63 19.80 -1.59
C GLY A 250 -26.96 19.59 -2.95
N ARG A 251 -27.66 19.96 -4.03
CA ARG A 251 -27.13 19.83 -5.39
C ARG A 251 -26.26 21.03 -5.76
N VAL A 252 -24.98 20.77 -6.03
CA VAL A 252 -24.00 21.76 -6.47
C VAL A 252 -23.58 21.45 -7.90
N ASP A 253 -23.62 22.47 -8.76
CA ASP A 253 -23.18 22.34 -10.16
C ASP A 253 -21.66 22.46 -10.26
N CYS A 254 -21.00 21.34 -10.57
CA CYS A 254 -19.56 21.21 -10.50
C CYS A 254 -18.94 21.15 -11.90
N PRO A 255 -17.85 21.89 -12.15
CA PRO A 255 -17.06 21.72 -13.36
C PRO A 255 -16.42 20.33 -13.39
N VAL A 256 -16.44 19.71 -14.57
CA VAL A 256 -15.84 18.41 -14.83
C VAL A 256 -14.63 18.60 -15.74
N HIS A 257 -13.46 18.25 -15.25
CA HIS A 257 -12.18 18.38 -15.93
C HIS A 257 -11.70 17.02 -16.41
N ASP A 258 -11.06 17.00 -17.58
CA ASP A 258 -10.30 15.84 -18.04
C ASP A 258 -8.90 15.92 -17.42
N ARG A 259 -8.51 14.90 -16.64
CA ARG A 259 -7.20 14.83 -15.98
C ARG A 259 -6.05 15.07 -16.95
N THR A 260 -6.15 14.58 -18.18
CA THR A 260 -5.09 14.66 -19.20
C THR A 260 -4.85 16.09 -19.70
N THR A 261 -5.76 17.01 -19.40
CA THR A 261 -5.71 18.43 -19.80
C THR A 261 -5.27 19.36 -18.67
N LEU A 262 -5.08 18.85 -17.45
CA LEU A 262 -4.69 19.68 -16.31
C LEU A 262 -3.24 20.15 -16.44
N PRO A 263 -2.96 21.47 -16.35
CA PRO A 263 -1.59 21.98 -16.36
C PRO A 263 -0.85 21.58 -15.07
N THR A 264 0.43 21.27 -15.20
CA THR A 264 1.29 20.92 -14.07
C THR A 264 1.51 22.15 -13.16
N GLY A 265 1.38 21.95 -11.85
CA GLY A 265 1.59 22.99 -10.84
C GLY A 265 0.44 23.99 -10.70
N VAL A 266 -0.63 23.86 -11.50
CA VAL A 266 -1.79 24.75 -11.43
C VAL A 266 -2.86 24.14 -10.54
N ALA A 267 -3.16 24.85 -9.46
CA ALA A 267 -4.17 24.50 -8.48
C ALA A 267 -5.60 24.57 -9.06
N LEU A 268 -6.38 23.51 -8.86
CA LEU A 268 -7.81 23.42 -9.14
C LEU A 268 -8.58 23.41 -7.81
N ALA A 269 -9.27 24.50 -7.48
CA ALA A 269 -10.09 24.59 -6.28
C ALA A 269 -11.40 23.79 -6.45
N GLY A 270 -11.82 23.07 -5.39
CA GLY A 270 -13.14 22.46 -5.32
C GLY A 270 -14.25 23.49 -5.07
N PRO A 271 -15.54 23.15 -5.33
CA PRO A 271 -16.01 21.84 -5.76
C PRO A 271 -15.75 21.57 -7.25
N ALA A 272 -15.09 20.46 -7.57
CA ALA A 272 -14.75 20.06 -8.94
C ALA A 272 -14.67 18.53 -9.07
N ILE A 273 -14.87 18.03 -10.28
CA ILE A 273 -14.71 16.61 -10.62
C ILE A 273 -13.57 16.48 -11.63
N VAL A 274 -12.64 15.57 -11.38
CA VAL A 274 -11.57 15.22 -12.33
C VAL A 274 -11.81 13.79 -12.83
N GLU A 275 -12.09 13.65 -14.11
CA GLU A 275 -12.32 12.36 -14.78
C GLU A 275 -11.06 11.93 -15.53
N GLU A 276 -10.78 10.63 -15.49
CA GLU A 276 -9.81 9.95 -16.36
C GLU A 276 -10.40 8.60 -16.81
N TYR A 277 -9.71 7.90 -17.71
CA TYR A 277 -10.24 6.68 -18.33
C TYR A 277 -10.75 5.64 -17.31
N GLY A 278 -9.96 5.37 -16.27
CA GLY A 278 -10.24 4.31 -15.30
C GLY A 278 -10.67 4.79 -13.91
N SER A 279 -10.91 6.09 -13.69
CA SER A 279 -11.21 6.63 -12.36
C SER A 279 -11.89 7.99 -12.39
N THR A 280 -12.47 8.37 -11.27
CA THR A 280 -13.01 9.71 -11.03
C THR A 280 -12.55 10.19 -9.66
N THR A 281 -11.95 11.38 -9.62
CA THR A 281 -11.54 12.05 -8.38
C THR A 281 -12.50 13.19 -8.07
N VAL A 282 -13.03 13.20 -6.85
CA VAL A 282 -13.87 14.30 -6.35
C VAL A 282 -13.00 15.26 -5.56
N VAL A 283 -13.08 16.54 -5.89
CA VAL A 283 -12.42 17.63 -5.15
C VAL A 283 -13.54 18.45 -4.49
N PRO A 284 -13.91 18.17 -3.24
CA PRO A 284 -15.01 18.87 -2.57
C PRO A 284 -14.60 20.31 -2.19
N ALA A 285 -15.57 21.11 -1.74
CA ALA A 285 -15.30 22.45 -1.23
C ALA A 285 -14.28 22.42 -0.07
N GLY A 286 -13.34 23.37 -0.08
CA GLY A 286 -12.25 23.45 0.92
C GLY A 286 -11.04 22.55 0.62
N TRP A 287 -11.09 21.75 -0.44
CA TRP A 287 -9.95 21.03 -0.98
C TRP A 287 -9.47 21.66 -2.29
N CYS A 288 -8.18 21.51 -2.59
CA CYS A 288 -7.57 21.93 -3.84
C CYS A 288 -6.74 20.80 -4.42
N ALA A 289 -6.85 20.55 -5.72
CA ALA A 289 -6.11 19.53 -6.43
C ALA A 289 -5.04 20.16 -7.35
N THR A 290 -3.79 19.73 -7.23
CA THR A 290 -2.67 20.24 -8.03
C THR A 290 -1.94 19.08 -8.70
N PRO A 291 -1.86 19.02 -10.04
CA PRO A 291 -1.04 18.02 -10.71
C PRO A 291 0.45 18.30 -10.51
N ASP A 292 1.21 17.31 -10.06
CA ASP A 292 2.67 17.42 -9.96
C ASP A 292 3.37 17.11 -11.29
N ARG A 293 4.71 17.18 -11.30
CA ARG A 293 5.53 16.92 -12.50
C ARG A 293 5.51 15.45 -12.97
N TYR A 294 5.08 14.52 -12.13
CA TYR A 294 4.93 13.10 -12.48
C TYR A 294 3.47 12.75 -12.86
N GLY A 295 2.59 13.75 -12.87
CA GLY A 295 1.18 13.58 -13.18
C GLY A 295 0.33 13.07 -12.02
N ASN A 296 0.88 12.98 -10.80
CA ASN A 296 0.06 12.71 -9.61
C ASN A 296 -0.85 13.91 -9.37
N LEU A 297 -2.10 13.66 -8.99
CA LEU A 297 -3.00 14.70 -8.53
C LEU A 297 -2.88 14.78 -7.00
N VAL A 298 -2.29 15.87 -6.52
CA VAL A 298 -2.09 16.11 -5.08
C VAL A 298 -3.27 16.95 -4.58
N LEU A 299 -4.09 16.38 -3.70
CA LEU A 299 -5.18 17.10 -3.06
C LEU A 299 -4.75 17.53 -1.67
N GLU A 300 -4.96 18.80 -1.36
CA GLU A 300 -4.60 19.41 -0.07
C GLU A 300 -5.75 20.28 0.45
N THR A 301 -5.87 20.35 1.78
CA THR A 301 -6.77 21.27 2.47
C THR A 301 -5.98 22.11 3.48
N GLN A 302 -6.43 23.35 3.71
CA GLN A 302 -5.78 24.30 4.64
C GLN A 302 -6.37 24.25 6.06
N ARG A 303 -7.20 23.25 6.37
CA ARG A 303 -7.76 23.06 7.72
C ARG A 303 -6.68 22.64 8.73
#